data_AF-A0A7Y4X453-F1
#
_entry.id   AF-A0A7Y4X453-F1
#
_cell.length_a   1.000
_cell.length_b   1.000
_cell.length_c   1.000
_cell.angle_alpha   90.00
_cell.angle_beta   90.00
_cell.angle_gamma   90.00
#
_symmetry.space_group_name_H-M   'P 1'
#
loop_
_entity.id
_entity.type
_entity.pdbx_description
1 polymer ?
#
loop_
_entity_poly.entity_id
_entity_poly.type
_entity_poly.pdbx_seq_one_letter_code
_entity_poly.pdbx_strand_id
1 'polypeptide(L)'
;MAQLTTQEFENMIATVVERVGFNRFYESLIKANALVSRKRPANAKILATQLYQLSAGLRREHPARYAVEVVWQDMLSKSVDEEQTKTIEQLIEQVNACLGEKFEVLPEKTSDLVTALGAYHRGLATLTTDEIAYTEMLLRATTDVARFLRERKADVLAAGVAAASEPQPPAPEPTPSESDATQ
;
A
#
# COMPACT_ATOMS: atom_id res chain seq x y z
N MET A 1 -1.63 -10.59 7.79
CA MET A 1 -2.06 -9.74 6.67
C MET A 1 -3.56 -9.68 6.64
N ALA A 2 -4.10 -8.49 6.36
CA ALA A 2 -5.53 -8.27 6.31
C ALA A 2 -6.17 -8.98 5.12
N GLN A 3 -7.43 -9.35 5.30
CA GLN A 3 -8.22 -10.00 4.27
C GLN A 3 -8.95 -8.93 3.47
N LEU A 4 -8.74 -8.88 2.15
CA LEU A 4 -9.50 -7.99 1.29
C LEU A 4 -10.96 -8.45 1.22
N THR A 5 -11.88 -7.50 1.31
CA THR A 5 -13.28 -7.71 0.95
C THR A 5 -13.41 -7.97 -0.54
N THR A 6 -14.56 -8.50 -0.98
CA THR A 6 -14.84 -8.68 -2.41
C THR A 6 -14.69 -7.38 -3.20
N GLN A 7 -15.21 -6.26 -2.66
CA GLN A 7 -15.12 -4.96 -3.33
C GLN A 7 -13.67 -4.46 -3.42
N GLU A 8 -12.89 -4.56 -2.35
CA GLU A 8 -11.48 -4.14 -2.36
C GLU A 8 -10.65 -4.99 -3.34
N PHE A 9 -10.92 -6.29 -3.40
CA PHE A 9 -10.28 -7.17 -4.37
C PHE A 9 -10.69 -6.84 -5.82
N GLU A 10 -11.97 -6.59 -6.08
CA GLU A 10 -12.44 -6.16 -7.41
C GLU A 10 -11.78 -4.84 -7.85
N ASN A 11 -11.68 -3.87 -6.94
CA ASN A 11 -11.01 -2.59 -7.20
C ASN A 11 -9.53 -2.82 -7.52
N MET A 12 -8.82 -3.62 -6.73
CA MET A 12 -7.43 -3.97 -6.99
C MET A 12 -7.24 -4.58 -8.38
N ILE A 13 -8.10 -5.53 -8.79
CA ILE A 13 -8.03 -6.13 -10.12
C ILE A 13 -8.34 -5.10 -11.22
N ALA A 14 -9.29 -4.20 -10.99
CA ALA A 14 -9.58 -3.12 -11.93
C ALA A 14 -8.34 -2.22 -12.13
N THR A 15 -7.68 -1.82 -11.05
CA THR A 15 -6.44 -1.02 -11.08
C THR A 15 -5.32 -1.74 -11.81
N VAL A 16 -5.12 -3.04 -11.56
CA VAL A 16 -4.12 -3.85 -12.28
C VAL A 16 -4.44 -3.88 -13.78
N VAL A 17 -5.70 -4.10 -14.14
CA VAL A 17 -6.12 -4.15 -15.55
C VAL A 17 -5.96 -2.81 -16.24
N GLU A 18 -6.24 -1.71 -15.54
CA GLU A 18 -6.05 -0.35 -16.07
C GLU A 18 -4.57 -0.06 -16.34
N ARG A 19 -3.68 -0.41 -15.41
CA ARG A 19 -2.24 -0.12 -15.50
C ARG A 19 -1.48 -1.05 -16.44
N VAL A 20 -1.78 -2.35 -16.38
CA VAL A 20 -1.03 -3.40 -17.10
C VAL A 20 -1.71 -3.77 -18.42
N GLY A 21 -3.02 -3.53 -18.53
CA GLY A 21 -3.85 -3.95 -19.65
C GLY A 21 -4.41 -5.36 -19.46
N PHE A 22 -5.69 -5.53 -19.78
CA PHE A 22 -6.43 -6.79 -19.56
C PHE A 22 -5.78 -8.01 -20.23
N ASN A 23 -5.26 -7.86 -21.46
CA ASN A 23 -4.59 -8.94 -22.19
C ASN A 23 -3.34 -9.44 -21.46
N ARG A 24 -2.44 -8.52 -21.10
CA ARG A 24 -1.18 -8.85 -20.44
C ARG A 24 -1.42 -9.47 -19.07
N PHE A 25 -2.35 -8.90 -18.31
CA PHE A 25 -2.74 -9.48 -17.03
C PHE A 25 -3.27 -10.91 -17.19
N TYR A 26 -4.19 -11.14 -18.14
CA TYR A 26 -4.74 -12.46 -18.41
C TYR A 26 -3.67 -13.48 -18.85
N GLU A 27 -2.71 -13.07 -19.68
CA GLU A 27 -1.59 -13.91 -20.08
C GLU A 27 -0.70 -14.31 -18.90
N SER A 28 -0.41 -13.39 -17.97
CA SER A 28 0.34 -13.69 -16.75
C SER A 28 -0.38 -14.73 -15.90
N LEU A 29 -1.71 -14.64 -15.79
CA LEU A 29 -2.53 -15.63 -15.08
C LEU A 29 -2.49 -17.01 -15.74
N ILE A 30 -2.56 -17.07 -17.07
CA ILE A 30 -2.44 -18.33 -17.82
C ILE A 30 -1.07 -18.98 -17.58
N LYS A 31 0.01 -18.20 -17.71
CA LYS A 31 1.39 -18.69 -17.51
C LYS A 31 1.60 -19.25 -16.09
N ALA A 32 0.93 -18.66 -15.10
CA ALA A 32 0.99 -19.10 -13.72
C ALA A 32 0.04 -20.27 -13.40
N ASN A 33 -0.70 -20.82 -14.37
CA ASN A 33 -1.76 -21.81 -14.14
C ASN A 33 -2.81 -21.34 -13.10
N ALA A 34 -3.08 -20.03 -13.05
CA ALA A 34 -3.97 -19.41 -12.09
C ALA A 34 -5.46 -19.68 -12.34
N LEU A 35 -5.81 -20.08 -13.57
CA LEU A 35 -7.20 -20.24 -14.00
C LEU A 35 -7.50 -21.69 -14.36
N VAL A 36 -8.66 -22.17 -13.93
CA VAL A 36 -9.14 -23.54 -14.21
C VAL A 36 -9.67 -23.67 -15.65
N SER A 37 -10.13 -22.57 -16.24
CA SER A 37 -10.66 -22.53 -17.61
C SER A 37 -9.72 -21.78 -18.55
N ARG A 38 -9.52 -22.35 -19.74
CA ARG A 38 -8.86 -21.67 -20.86
C ARG A 38 -9.79 -20.69 -21.59
N LYS A 39 -11.09 -20.69 -21.29
CA LYS A 39 -12.01 -19.73 -21.87
C LYS A 39 -11.76 -18.36 -21.24
N ARG A 40 -11.41 -17.40 -22.09
CA ARG A 40 -11.16 -16.03 -21.69
C ARG A 40 -12.42 -15.37 -21.10
N PRO A 41 -12.32 -14.73 -19.92
CA PRO A 41 -13.41 -13.93 -19.36
C PRO A 41 -13.78 -12.75 -20.25
N ALA A 42 -15.06 -12.38 -20.27
CA ALA A 42 -15.56 -11.31 -21.14
C ALA A 42 -15.07 -9.91 -20.71
N ASN A 43 -14.77 -9.72 -19.42
CA ASN A 43 -14.27 -8.44 -18.88
C ASN A 43 -13.52 -8.66 -17.55
N ALA A 44 -12.90 -7.57 -17.06
CA ALA A 44 -12.14 -7.55 -15.81
C ALA A 44 -12.96 -7.92 -14.58
N LYS A 45 -14.24 -7.51 -14.52
CA LYS A 45 -15.13 -7.81 -13.39
C LYS A 45 -15.36 -9.32 -13.24
N ILE A 46 -15.68 -10.01 -14.32
CA ILE A 46 -15.87 -11.48 -14.31
C ILE A 46 -14.58 -12.18 -13.90
N LEU A 47 -13.44 -11.70 -14.42
CA LEU A 47 -12.13 -12.24 -14.04
C LEU A 47 -11.86 -12.02 -12.53
N ALA A 48 -12.14 -10.84 -12.00
CA ALA A 48 -11.97 -10.53 -10.58
C ALA A 48 -12.82 -11.44 -9.69
N THR A 49 -14.09 -11.67 -10.03
CA THR A 49 -14.96 -12.61 -9.29
C THR A 49 -14.39 -14.03 -9.29
N GLN A 50 -13.89 -14.52 -10.43
CA GLN A 50 -13.27 -15.84 -10.53
C GLN A 50 -12.00 -15.93 -9.67
N LEU A 51 -11.11 -14.94 -9.77
CA LEU A 51 -9.88 -14.87 -8.98
C LEU A 51 -10.18 -14.76 -7.49
N TYR A 52 -11.22 -14.03 -7.09
CA TYR A 52 -11.66 -13.95 -5.70
C TYR A 52 -12.12 -15.32 -5.18
N GLN A 53 -12.89 -16.08 -5.97
CA GLN A 53 -13.32 -17.43 -5.57
C GLN A 53 -12.14 -18.41 -5.41
N LEU A 54 -11.18 -18.35 -6.33
CA LEU A 54 -10.01 -19.23 -6.34
C LEU A 54 -9.03 -18.90 -5.20
N SER A 55 -8.69 -17.62 -5.03
CA SER A 55 -7.76 -17.15 -4.01
C SER A 55 -8.43 -16.88 -2.65
N ALA A 56 -9.76 -16.92 -2.58
CA ALA A 56 -10.54 -16.38 -1.46
C ALA A 56 -10.14 -14.95 -1.08
N GLY A 57 -9.87 -14.08 -2.05
CA GLY A 57 -9.34 -12.72 -1.80
C GLY A 57 -7.94 -12.75 -1.22
N LEU A 58 -7.04 -13.52 -1.85
CA LEU A 58 -5.64 -13.74 -1.44
C LEU A 58 -5.41 -14.52 -0.13
N ARG A 59 -6.44 -15.19 0.41
CA ARG A 59 -6.33 -15.99 1.65
C ARG A 59 -5.88 -17.43 1.43
N ARG A 60 -6.19 -18.00 0.27
CA ARG A 60 -5.86 -19.38 -0.08
C ARG A 60 -4.53 -19.43 -0.80
N GLU A 61 -3.70 -20.39 -0.39
CA GLU A 61 -2.52 -20.81 -1.16
C GLU A 61 -3.01 -21.46 -2.46
N HIS A 62 -3.15 -20.64 -3.50
CA HIS A 62 -3.61 -21.02 -4.82
C HIS A 62 -2.80 -20.23 -5.86
N PRO A 63 -2.47 -20.79 -7.04
CA PRO A 63 -1.71 -20.07 -8.07
C PRO A 63 -2.27 -18.69 -8.43
N ALA A 64 -3.60 -18.52 -8.37
CA ALA A 64 -4.28 -17.24 -8.53
C ALA A 64 -3.84 -16.16 -7.53
N ARG A 65 -3.58 -16.50 -6.27
CA ARG A 65 -3.08 -15.56 -5.27
C ARG A 65 -1.71 -15.04 -5.71
N TYR A 66 -0.76 -15.94 -5.91
CA TYR A 66 0.61 -15.57 -6.25
C TYR A 66 0.69 -14.82 -7.57
N ALA A 67 -0.07 -15.22 -8.59
CA ALA A 67 -0.07 -14.53 -9.87
C ALA A 67 -0.57 -13.09 -9.76
N VAL A 68 -1.59 -12.85 -8.93
CA VAL A 68 -2.09 -11.49 -8.65
C VAL A 68 -1.07 -10.69 -7.85
N GLU A 69 -0.51 -11.27 -6.78
CA GLU A 69 0.52 -10.62 -5.95
C GLU A 69 1.75 -10.24 -6.80
N VAL A 70 2.27 -11.14 -7.62
CA VAL A 70 3.43 -10.88 -8.49
C VAL A 70 3.16 -9.73 -9.47
N VAL A 71 1.99 -9.72 -10.13
CA VAL A 71 1.66 -8.63 -11.05
C VAL A 71 1.50 -7.31 -10.32
N TRP A 72 0.89 -7.32 -9.13
CA TRP A 72 0.77 -6.13 -8.28
C TRP A 72 2.13 -5.60 -7.85
N GLN A 73 3.03 -6.46 -7.37
CA GLN A 73 4.38 -6.06 -6.97
C GLN A 73 5.23 -5.58 -8.15
N ASP A 74 5.14 -6.22 -9.33
CA ASP A 74 5.83 -5.76 -10.56
C ASP A 74 5.32 -4.40 -11.06
N MET A 75 4.05 -4.07 -10.80
CA MET A 75 3.50 -2.74 -11.06
C MET A 75 4.08 -1.70 -10.09
N LEU A 76 4.16 -2.03 -8.79
CA LEU A 76 4.68 -1.13 -7.77
C LEU A 76 6.19 -0.90 -7.89
N SER A 77 6.98 -1.95 -8.12
CA SER A 77 8.45 -1.86 -8.18
C SER A 77 8.95 -0.96 -9.31
N LYS A 78 8.16 -0.80 -10.38
CA LYS A 78 8.47 0.13 -11.48
C LYS A 78 8.26 1.60 -11.11
N SER A 79 7.61 1.86 -9.98
CA SER A 79 7.24 3.20 -9.52
C SER A 79 8.13 3.69 -8.36
N VAL A 80 9.01 2.83 -7.83
CA VAL A 80 9.76 3.11 -6.60
C VAL A 80 11.25 2.82 -6.82
N ASP A 81 12.11 3.81 -6.56
CA ASP A 81 13.57 3.65 -6.55
C ASP A 81 14.12 3.30 -5.14
N GLU A 82 15.44 3.13 -5.02
CA GLU A 82 16.08 2.75 -3.75
C GLU A 82 15.95 3.83 -2.66
N GLU A 83 15.99 5.12 -3.02
CA GLU A 83 15.86 6.22 -2.05
C GLU A 83 14.42 6.28 -1.53
N GLN A 84 13.46 6.20 -2.43
CA GLN A 84 12.04 6.15 -2.13
C GLN A 84 11.67 4.92 -1.28
N THR A 85 12.32 3.78 -1.54
CA THR A 85 12.14 2.57 -0.73
C THR A 85 12.53 2.83 0.74
N LYS A 86 13.67 3.48 0.99
CA LYS A 86 14.09 3.83 2.36
C LYS A 86 13.11 4.79 3.02
N THR A 87 12.60 5.79 2.30
CA THR A 87 11.58 6.69 2.82
C THR A 87 10.31 5.94 3.20
N ILE A 88 9.85 5.00 2.37
CA ILE A 88 8.69 4.16 2.66
C ILE A 88 8.93 3.30 3.89
N GLU A 89 10.11 2.69 4.04
CA GLU A 89 10.47 1.89 5.21
C GLU A 89 10.41 2.72 6.51
N GLN A 90 10.94 3.94 6.49
CA GLN A 90 10.86 4.87 7.64
C GLN A 90 9.41 5.22 8.00
N LEU A 91 8.54 5.43 7.00
CA LEU A 91 7.12 5.69 7.23
C LEU A 91 6.41 4.47 7.85
N ILE A 92 6.78 3.26 7.44
CA ILE A 92 6.27 2.01 8.02
C ILE A 92 6.74 1.86 9.47
N GLU A 93 8.00 2.22 9.78
CA GLU A 93 8.51 2.22 11.15
C GLU A 93 7.72 3.18 12.06
N GLN A 94 7.37 4.37 11.58
CA GLN A 94 6.52 5.31 12.31
C GLN A 94 5.12 4.73 12.60
N VAL A 95 4.52 4.05 11.62
CA VAL A 95 3.25 3.33 11.82
C VAL A 95 3.42 2.25 12.90
N ASN A 96 4.48 1.44 12.82
CA ASN A 96 4.74 0.36 13.77
C ASN A 96 5.00 0.88 15.20
N ALA A 97 5.62 2.05 15.36
CA ALA A 97 5.83 2.69 16.66
C ALA A 97 4.51 3.08 17.37
N CYS A 98 3.41 3.15 16.62
CA CYS A 98 2.07 3.42 17.13
C CYS A 98 1.30 2.15 17.56
N LEU A 99 1.86 0.96 17.30
CA LEU A 99 1.21 -0.32 17.56
C LEU A 99 1.78 -1.01 18.80
N GLY A 100 1.04 -1.99 19.32
CA GLY A 100 1.53 -2.90 20.36
C GLY A 100 2.51 -3.94 19.83
N GLU A 101 3.07 -4.74 20.74
CA GLU A 101 4.07 -5.77 20.40
C GLU A 101 3.56 -6.82 19.40
N LYS A 102 2.25 -7.04 19.34
CA LYS A 102 1.60 -7.97 18.40
C LYS A 102 0.98 -7.24 17.21
N PHE A 103 1.39 -5.99 16.97
CA PHE A 103 0.88 -5.11 15.91
C PHE A 103 -0.63 -4.84 16.02
N GLU A 104 -1.15 -4.83 17.24
CA GLU A 104 -2.49 -4.36 17.59
C GLU A 104 -2.52 -2.83 17.71
N VAL A 105 -3.69 -2.25 17.43
CA VAL A 105 -3.92 -0.81 17.55
C VAL A 105 -4.10 -0.46 19.03
N LEU A 106 -3.29 0.48 19.51
CA LEU A 106 -3.36 1.00 20.87
C LEU A 106 -4.36 2.18 20.93
N PRO A 107 -5.44 2.11 21.72
CA PRO A 107 -6.44 3.18 21.79
C PRO A 107 -5.86 4.56 22.09
N GLU A 108 -4.88 4.63 22.99
CA GLU A 108 -4.20 5.85 23.41
C GLU A 108 -3.31 6.47 22.31
N LYS A 109 -2.88 5.70 21.31
CA LYS A 109 -2.08 6.18 20.17
C LYS A 109 -2.90 6.37 18.88
N THR A 110 -4.22 6.36 18.98
CA THR A 110 -5.13 6.46 17.82
C THR A 110 -4.84 7.71 16.95
N SER A 111 -4.56 8.86 17.57
CA SER A 111 -4.26 10.10 16.85
C SER A 111 -2.93 10.00 16.10
N ASP A 112 -1.88 9.52 16.79
CA ASP A 112 -0.55 9.34 16.22
C ASP A 112 -0.57 8.32 15.07
N LEU A 113 -1.34 7.24 15.23
CA LEU A 113 -1.53 6.24 14.19
C LEU A 113 -2.22 6.82 12.94
N VAL A 114 -3.22 7.70 13.10
CA VAL A 114 -3.83 8.39 11.95
C VAL A 114 -2.80 9.23 11.21
N THR A 115 -2.00 10.01 11.94
CA THR A 115 -0.95 10.85 11.35
C THR A 115 0.09 10.00 10.62
N ALA A 116 0.59 8.93 11.25
CA ALA A 116 1.59 8.03 10.66
C ALA A 116 1.04 7.30 9.42
N LEU A 117 -0.19 6.78 9.48
CA LEU A 117 -0.85 6.16 8.32
C LEU A 117 -1.12 7.17 7.20
N GLY A 118 -1.44 8.42 7.54
CA GLY A 118 -1.62 9.50 6.58
C GLY A 118 -0.31 9.85 5.86
N ALA A 119 0.78 9.99 6.60
CA ALA A 119 2.11 10.21 6.03
C ALA A 119 2.55 9.03 5.14
N TYR A 120 2.34 7.78 5.61
CA TYR A 120 2.62 6.58 4.82
C TYR A 120 1.80 6.53 3.53
N HIS A 121 0.49 6.80 3.61
CA HIS A 121 -0.39 6.88 2.44
C HIS A 121 0.14 7.87 1.41
N ARG A 122 0.52 9.09 1.83
CA ARG A 122 1.01 10.11 0.92
C ARG A 122 2.36 9.76 0.32
N GLY A 123 3.28 9.21 1.11
CA GLY A 123 4.54 8.68 0.61
C GLY A 123 4.31 7.75 -0.58
N LEU A 124 3.42 6.77 -0.43
CA LEU A 124 3.05 5.87 -1.53
C LEU A 124 2.30 6.58 -2.68
N ALA A 125 1.38 7.50 -2.35
CA ALA A 125 0.54 8.16 -3.35
C ALA A 125 1.34 9.11 -4.25
N THR A 126 2.43 9.71 -3.76
CA THR A 126 3.33 10.55 -4.57
C THR A 126 4.02 9.77 -5.69
N LEU A 127 4.22 8.47 -5.50
CA LEU A 127 4.87 7.57 -6.46
C LEU A 127 3.85 6.83 -7.34
N THR A 128 2.60 6.76 -6.90
CA THR A 128 1.55 5.97 -7.54
C THR A 128 0.27 6.79 -7.73
N THR A 129 -0.79 6.48 -6.99
CA THR A 129 -2.07 7.21 -6.87
C THR A 129 -2.67 6.94 -5.50
N ASP A 130 -3.60 7.78 -5.05
CA ASP A 130 -4.27 7.59 -3.76
C ASP A 130 -4.94 6.21 -3.63
N GLU A 131 -5.52 5.69 -4.72
CA GLU A 131 -6.16 4.37 -4.75
C GLU A 131 -5.15 3.23 -4.62
N ILE A 132 -4.06 3.26 -5.40
CA ILE A 132 -2.99 2.26 -5.32
C ILE A 132 -2.35 2.25 -3.93
N ALA A 133 -2.04 3.43 -3.40
CA ALA A 133 -1.46 3.60 -2.07
C ALA A 133 -2.35 2.99 -0.98
N TYR A 134 -3.64 3.31 -1.00
CA TYR A 134 -4.60 2.78 -0.02
C TYR A 134 -4.75 1.25 -0.13
N THR A 135 -4.82 0.70 -1.34
CA THR A 135 -4.86 -0.74 -1.55
C THR A 135 -3.58 -1.43 -1.08
N GLU A 136 -2.40 -0.86 -1.35
CA GLU A 136 -1.13 -1.41 -0.86
C GLU A 136 -1.06 -1.40 0.68
N MET A 137 -1.51 -0.32 1.31
CA MET A 137 -1.61 -0.27 2.77
C MET A 137 -2.50 -1.38 3.32
N LEU A 138 -3.67 -1.63 2.72
CA LEU A 138 -4.54 -2.73 3.11
C LEU A 138 -3.89 -4.11 2.93
N LEU A 139 -3.13 -4.32 1.86
CA LEU A 139 -2.42 -5.59 1.60
C LEU A 139 -1.33 -5.86 2.64
N ARG A 140 -0.64 -4.83 3.12
CA ARG A 140 0.44 -4.94 4.12
C ARG A 140 -0.04 -4.93 5.57
N ALA A 141 -1.21 -4.33 5.82
CA ALA A 141 -1.74 -4.18 7.16
C ALA A 141 -1.97 -5.51 7.88
N THR A 142 -1.85 -5.47 9.22
CA THR A 142 -2.43 -6.51 10.08
C THR A 142 -3.95 -6.42 10.05
N THR A 143 -4.63 -7.44 10.54
CA THR A 143 -6.11 -7.45 10.59
C THR A 143 -6.65 -6.24 11.35
N ASP A 144 -5.98 -5.84 12.43
CA ASP A 144 -6.42 -4.73 13.27
C ASP A 144 -6.22 -3.38 12.59
N VAL A 145 -5.02 -3.15 12.02
CA VAL A 145 -4.72 -1.93 11.26
C VAL A 145 -5.63 -1.80 10.04
N ALA A 146 -5.97 -2.88 9.34
CA ALA A 146 -6.89 -2.81 8.21
C ALA A 146 -8.33 -2.51 8.61
N ARG A 147 -8.79 -3.01 9.76
CA ARG A 147 -10.09 -2.61 10.32
C ARG A 147 -10.08 -1.12 10.62
N PHE A 148 -9.05 -0.64 11.30
CA PHE A 148 -8.86 0.78 11.61
C PHE A 148 -8.85 1.65 10.34
N LEU A 149 -8.10 1.25 9.30
CA LEU A 149 -8.05 1.96 8.01
C LEU A 149 -9.42 2.07 7.36
N ARG A 150 -10.24 1.01 7.41
CA ARG A 150 -11.60 1.02 6.83
C ARG A 150 -12.54 1.95 7.59
N GLU A 151 -12.46 1.95 8.91
CA GLU A 151 -13.31 2.78 9.78
C GLU A 151 -12.92 4.27 9.68
N ARG A 152 -11.63 4.56 9.47
CA ARG A 152 -11.08 5.93 9.52
C ARG A 152 -10.45 6.39 8.21
N LYS A 153 -10.88 5.82 7.08
CA LYS A 153 -10.30 6.14 5.75
C LYS A 153 -10.23 7.64 5.51
N ALA A 154 -11.33 8.36 5.73
CA ALA A 154 -11.39 9.80 5.47
C ALA A 154 -10.38 10.58 6.33
N ASP A 155 -10.25 10.21 7.61
CA ASP A 155 -9.35 10.88 8.55
C ASP A 155 -7.88 10.66 8.18
N VAL A 156 -7.52 9.43 7.81
CA VAL A 156 -6.17 9.06 7.37
C VAL A 156 -5.79 9.82 6.09
N LEU A 157 -6.69 9.85 5.10
CA LEU A 157 -6.44 10.57 3.85
C LEU A 157 -6.31 12.08 4.09
N ALA A 158 -7.16 12.66 4.95
CA ALA A 158 -7.08 14.07 5.31
C ALA A 158 -5.78 14.42 6.05
N ALA A 159 -5.35 13.58 7.00
CA ALA A 159 -4.11 13.75 7.73
C ALA A 159 -2.88 13.74 6.81
N GLY A 160 -2.89 12.87 5.80
CA GLY A 160 -1.85 12.87 4.77
C GLY A 160 -1.77 14.19 4.00
N VAL A 161 -2.92 14.71 3.53
CA VAL A 161 -2.95 15.99 2.81
C VAL A 161 -2.46 17.15 3.69
N ALA A 162 -2.83 17.15 4.97
CA ALA A 162 -2.38 18.15 5.93
C ALA A 162 -0.85 18.11 6.14
N ALA A 163 -0.28 16.92 6.36
CA ALA A 163 1.16 16.75 6.55
C ALA A 163 1.98 17.18 5.32
N ALA A 164 1.46 17.00 4.11
CA ALA A 164 2.10 17.46 2.88
C ALA A 164 2.02 18.99 2.67
N SER A 165 1.15 19.68 3.41
CA SER A 165 0.94 21.13 3.31
C SER A 165 1.69 21.93 4.37
N GLU A 166 2.27 21.26 5.38
CA GLU A 166 3.11 21.92 6.37
C GLU A 166 4.52 22.16 5.79
N PRO A 167 4.99 23.42 5.70
CA PRO A 167 6.35 23.70 5.26
C PRO A 167 7.33 23.14 6.30
N GLN A 168 8.18 22.22 5.86
CA GLN A 168 9.27 21.68 6.65
C GLN A 168 10.13 22.87 7.15
N PRO A 169 10.34 23.02 8.48
CA PRO A 169 11.15 24.14 8.98
C PRO A 169 12.54 24.08 8.35
N PRO A 170 13.12 25.24 7.97
CA PRO A 170 14.43 25.27 7.33
C PRO A 170 15.45 24.55 8.21
N ALA A 171 16.28 23.71 7.59
CA ALA A 171 17.37 23.01 8.25
C ALA A 171 18.18 24.01 9.11
N PRO A 172 18.58 23.66 10.34
CA PRO A 172 19.34 24.56 11.18
C PRO A 172 20.61 24.98 10.44
N GLU A 173 20.79 26.29 10.29
CA GLU A 173 21.98 26.87 9.67
C GLU A 173 23.23 26.32 10.38
N PRO A 174 24.28 25.94 9.64
CA PRO A 174 25.53 25.53 10.27
C PRO A 174 26.06 26.71 11.08
N THR A 175 26.11 26.55 12.40
CA THR A 175 26.75 27.50 13.30
C THR A 175 28.18 27.74 12.81
N PRO A 176 28.59 29.00 12.55
CA PRO A 176 29.97 29.27 12.22
C PRO A 176 30.82 28.85 13.41
N SER A 177 31.77 27.93 13.17
CA SER A 177 32.77 27.55 14.17
C SER A 177 33.57 28.79 14.56
N GLU A 178 33.23 29.37 15.72
CA GLU A 178 34.16 30.21 16.46
C GLU A 178 35.35 29.35 16.89
N SER A 179 36.45 29.48 16.17
CA SER A 179 37.78 29.19 16.68
C SER A 179 38.77 30.03 15.87
N ASP A 180 38.69 31.34 16.10
CA ASP A 180 39.79 32.24 15.82
C ASP A 180 40.48 32.57 17.16
N ALA A 181 41.80 32.72 17.08
CA ALA A 181 42.71 33.22 18.10
C ALA A 181 42.85 32.41 19.42
N THR A 182 44.07 31.95 19.72
CA THR A 182 44.95 32.62 20.70
C THR A 182 46.34 31.94 20.74
N GLN A 183 47.36 32.75 20.43
CA GLN A 183 48.79 32.69 20.81
C GLN A 183 49.70 31.58 20.30
#